data_AF-A0A2H9VRD8-F1
#
_entry.id   AF-A0A2H9VRD8-F1
#
_cell.length_a   1.000
_cell.length_b   1.000
_cell.length_c   1.000
_cell.angle_alpha   90.00
_cell.angle_beta   90.00
_cell.angle_gamma   90.00
#
_symmetry.space_group_name_H-M   'P 1'
#
loop_
_entity.id
_entity.type
_entity.pdbx_description
1 polymer ?
#
loop_
_entity_poly.entity_id
_entity_poly.type
_entity_poly.pdbx_seq_one_letter_code
_entity_poly.pdbx_strand_id
1 'polypeptide(L)'
;MKPLHPYLRIASNLYRASALLTVLAYFLADVTAMVPEMLMIAFMLIAAYLIRAGIKWLKWLLLAWELYNLPAFITLLKTPWKDNPSIFALLIFIEVLQIAALVFLFLSRKDDDDTDWEDEGEDEPAKPRAE
;
A
#
# COMPACT_ATOMS: atom_id res chain seq x y z
N MET A 1 0.28 8.90 21.62
CA MET A 1 0.32 8.29 20.29
C MET A 1 0.65 9.39 19.29
N LYS A 2 1.74 9.27 18.51
CA LYS A 2 2.09 10.28 17.49
C LYS A 2 0.95 10.38 16.45
N PRO A 3 0.59 11.58 15.97
CA PRO A 3 -0.43 11.72 14.95
C PRO A 3 0.00 10.97 13.68
N LEU A 4 -0.80 10.00 13.25
CA LEU A 4 -0.52 9.24 12.04
C LEU A 4 -0.52 10.16 10.81
N HIS A 5 0.53 10.09 9.99
CA HIS A 5 0.66 10.88 8.76
C HIS A 5 -0.62 10.76 7.90
N PRO A 6 -1.13 11.86 7.32
CA PRO A 6 -2.38 11.85 6.55
C PRO A 6 -2.34 10.82 5.41
N TYR A 7 -1.19 10.67 4.74
CA TYR A 7 -1.01 9.69 3.67
C TYR A 7 -1.06 8.23 4.15
N LEU A 8 -0.56 7.92 5.35
CA LEU A 8 -0.67 6.58 5.95
C LEU A 8 -2.14 6.20 6.23
N ARG A 9 -2.95 7.17 6.67
CA ARG A 9 -4.39 6.95 6.87
C ARG A 9 -5.10 6.68 5.55
N ILE A 10 -4.79 7.46 4.52
CA ILE A 10 -5.36 7.30 3.18
C ILE A 10 -4.97 5.94 2.59
N ALA A 11 -3.68 5.57 2.64
CA ALA A 11 -3.20 4.29 2.15
C ALA A 11 -3.84 3.09 2.87
N SER A 12 -3.95 3.15 4.21
CA SER A 12 -4.62 2.09 4.99
C SER A 12 -6.10 1.96 4.61
N ASN A 13 -6.79 3.07 4.42
CA ASN A 13 -8.20 3.06 4.02
C ASN A 13 -8.39 2.54 2.59
N LEU A 14 -7.48 2.87 1.67
CA LEU A 14 -7.48 2.33 0.30
C LEU A 14 -7.36 0.79 0.32
N TYR A 15 -6.42 0.21 1.09
CA TYR A 15 -6.32 -1.24 1.21
C TYR A 15 -7.56 -1.89 1.84
N ARG A 16 -8.22 -1.23 2.79
CA ARG A 16 -9.49 -1.71 3.36
C ARG A 16 -10.63 -1.66 2.34
N ALA A 17 -10.70 -0.59 1.54
CA ALA A 17 -11.68 -0.47 0.48
C ALA A 17 -11.45 -1.54 -0.60
N SER A 18 -10.19 -1.75 -1.01
CA SER A 18 -9.82 -2.85 -1.91
C SER A 18 -10.26 -4.19 -1.35
N ALA A 19 -10.00 -4.50 -0.08
CA ALA A 19 -10.43 -5.76 0.55
C ALA A 19 -11.96 -5.95 0.50
N LEU A 20 -12.73 -4.90 0.81
CA LEU A 20 -14.19 -4.90 0.72
C LEU A 20 -14.68 -5.14 -0.71
N LEU A 21 -14.05 -4.50 -1.70
CA LEU A 21 -14.40 -4.68 -3.11
C LEU A 21 -14.01 -6.07 -3.62
N THR A 22 -12.91 -6.65 -3.13
CA THR A 22 -12.54 -8.04 -3.43
C THR A 22 -13.57 -9.03 -2.89
N VAL A 23 -14.10 -8.79 -1.67
CA VAL A 23 -15.22 -9.58 -1.13
C VAL A 23 -16.45 -9.45 -2.05
N LEU A 24 -16.78 -8.23 -2.48
CA LEU A 24 -17.91 -8.00 -3.38
C LEU A 24 -17.70 -8.71 -4.74
N ALA A 25 -16.49 -8.65 -5.29
CA ALA A 25 -16.12 -9.33 -6.53
C ALA A 25 -16.27 -10.84 -6.41
N TYR A 26 -15.84 -11.41 -5.28
CA TYR A 26 -15.96 -12.84 -5.00
C TYR A 26 -17.41 -13.32 -5.03
N PHE A 27 -18.34 -12.58 -4.40
CA PHE A 27 -19.76 -12.93 -4.42
C PHE A 27 -20.43 -12.73 -5.79
N LEU A 28 -19.93 -11.80 -6.61
CA LEU A 28 -20.46 -11.53 -7.95
C LEU A 28 -19.99 -12.54 -9.00
N ALA A 29 -18.81 -13.13 -8.82
CA ALA A 29 -18.16 -13.94 -9.83
C ALA A 29 -18.49 -15.45 -9.78
N ASP A 30 -19.32 -15.87 -8.82
CA ASP A 30 -19.71 -17.28 -8.59
C ASP A 30 -18.50 -18.24 -8.60
N VAL A 31 -17.41 -17.78 -7.97
CA VAL A 31 -16.09 -18.40 -8.07
C VAL A 31 -15.96 -19.56 -7.08
N THR A 32 -15.69 -20.75 -7.61
CA THR A 32 -15.43 -21.97 -6.83
C THR A 32 -14.08 -21.95 -6.09
N ALA A 33 -13.18 -21.05 -6.46
CA ALA A 33 -11.87 -20.87 -5.81
C ALA A 33 -11.97 -19.97 -4.57
N MET A 34 -12.53 -20.52 -3.48
CA MET A 34 -12.76 -19.78 -2.22
C MET A 34 -11.47 -19.50 -1.42
N VAL A 35 -10.47 -20.39 -1.52
CA VAL A 35 -9.24 -20.32 -0.69
C VAL A 35 -8.28 -19.20 -1.11
N PRO A 36 -7.93 -19.02 -2.40
CA PRO A 36 -7.02 -17.95 -2.82
C PRO A 36 -7.57 -16.56 -2.51
N GLU A 37 -8.86 -16.34 -2.74
CA GLU A 37 -9.51 -15.06 -2.51
C GLU A 37 -9.55 -14.68 -1.02
N MET A 38 -9.83 -15.65 -0.15
CA MET A 38 -9.78 -15.42 1.31
C MET A 38 -8.37 -15.06 1.78
N LEU A 39 -7.34 -15.72 1.25
CA LEU A 39 -5.95 -15.40 1.58
C LEU A 39 -5.58 -13.99 1.09
N MET A 40 -6.03 -13.60 -0.11
CA MET A 40 -5.81 -12.26 -0.64
C MET A 40 -6.49 -11.19 0.23
N ILE A 41 -7.74 -11.40 0.63
CA ILE A 41 -8.47 -10.47 1.52
C ILE A 41 -7.77 -10.36 2.88
N ALA A 42 -7.37 -11.48 3.46
CA ALA A 42 -6.63 -11.50 4.73
C ALA A 42 -5.32 -10.73 4.61
N PHE A 43 -4.58 -10.93 3.52
CA PHE A 43 -3.35 -10.20 3.23
C PHE A 43 -3.59 -8.69 3.12
N MET A 44 -4.62 -8.24 2.39
CA MET A 44 -4.96 -6.82 2.27
C MET A 44 -5.30 -6.18 3.63
N LEU A 45 -6.03 -6.89 4.49
CA LEU A 45 -6.38 -6.41 5.84
C LEU A 45 -5.16 -6.34 6.76
N ILE A 46 -4.28 -7.34 6.71
CA ILE A 46 -3.01 -7.34 7.44
C ILE A 46 -2.14 -6.18 6.95
N ALA A 47 -2.01 -5.98 5.64
CA ALA A 47 -1.28 -4.86 5.06
C ALA A 47 -1.85 -3.52 5.56
N ALA A 48 -3.18 -3.34 5.51
CA ALA A 48 -3.83 -2.12 6.01
C ALA A 48 -3.53 -1.86 7.50
N TYR A 49 -3.47 -2.91 8.33
CA TYR A 49 -3.09 -2.81 9.74
C TYR A 49 -1.62 -2.40 9.90
N LEU A 50 -0.70 -3.06 9.19
CA LEU A 50 0.73 -2.80 9.26
C LEU A 50 1.10 -1.40 8.73
N ILE A 51 0.37 -0.88 7.73
CA ILE A 51 0.47 0.53 7.27
C ILE A 51 0.15 1.47 8.43
N ARG A 52 -0.92 1.19 9.17
CA ARG A 52 -1.34 2.01 10.31
C ARG A 52 -0.38 1.90 11.50
N ALA A 53 0.37 0.81 11.60
CA ALA A 53 1.46 0.67 12.55
C ALA A 53 2.73 1.43 12.15
N GLY A 54 2.80 2.03 10.95
CA GLY A 54 3.94 2.83 10.49
C GLY A 54 5.16 1.98 10.11
N ILE A 55 4.96 0.73 9.69
CA ILE A 55 6.05 -0.19 9.37
C ILE A 55 6.74 0.23 8.07
N LYS A 56 7.97 0.77 8.18
CA LYS A 56 8.73 1.35 7.07
C LYS A 56 9.06 0.36 5.94
N TRP A 57 9.27 -0.92 6.23
CA TRP A 57 9.65 -1.92 5.22
C TRP A 57 8.46 -2.44 4.41
N LEU A 58 7.23 -2.25 4.89
CA LEU A 58 6.02 -2.79 4.28
C LEU A 58 5.80 -2.26 2.87
N LYS A 59 6.12 -0.99 2.60
CA LYS A 59 5.99 -0.41 1.25
C LYS A 59 6.82 -1.13 0.19
N TRP A 60 7.99 -1.66 0.58
CA TRP A 60 8.85 -2.42 -0.32
C TRP A 60 8.30 -3.83 -0.55
N LEU A 61 7.73 -4.45 0.50
CA LEU A 61 7.03 -5.73 0.36
C LEU A 61 5.82 -5.59 -0.57
N LEU A 62 5.00 -4.55 -0.38
CA LEU A 62 3.84 -4.28 -1.21
C LEU A 62 4.27 -3.97 -2.65
N LEU A 63 5.34 -3.19 -2.86
CA LEU A 63 5.88 -2.96 -4.20
C LEU A 63 6.32 -4.25 -4.89
N ALA A 64 7.03 -5.13 -4.16
CA ALA A 64 7.45 -6.42 -4.71
C ALA A 64 6.24 -7.32 -5.04
N TRP A 65 5.20 -7.27 -4.22
CA TRP A 65 3.95 -7.97 -4.44
C TRP A 65 3.22 -7.47 -5.70
N GLU A 66 3.08 -6.15 -5.87
CA GLU A 66 2.49 -5.55 -7.09
C GLU A 66 3.31 -5.95 -8.33
N LEU A 67 4.63 -5.89 -8.25
CA LEU A 67 5.51 -6.24 -9.36
C LEU A 67 5.39 -7.73 -9.74
N TYR A 68 5.19 -8.61 -8.76
CA TYR A 68 4.95 -10.03 -8.98
C TYR A 68 3.60 -10.30 -9.65
N ASN A 69 2.55 -9.54 -9.31
CA ASN A 69 1.20 -9.71 -9.87
C ASN A 69 1.02 -9.02 -11.24
N LEU A 70 1.88 -8.06 -11.59
CA LEU A 70 1.82 -7.31 -12.84
C LEU A 70 1.65 -8.17 -14.11
N PRO A 71 2.37 -9.29 -14.30
CA PRO A 71 2.19 -10.12 -15.50
C PRO A 71 0.80 -10.77 -15.60
N ALA A 72 0.24 -11.19 -14.45
CA ALA A 72 -1.11 -11.73 -14.38
C ALA A 72 -2.14 -10.64 -14.72
N PHE A 73 -1.95 -9.43 -14.18
CA PHE A 73 -2.81 -8.28 -14.49
C PHE A 73 -2.76 -7.89 -15.97
N ILE A 74 -1.58 -7.85 -16.60
CA ILE A 74 -1.43 -7.57 -18.04
C ILE A 74 -2.14 -8.65 -18.88
N THR A 75 -2.08 -9.90 -18.45
CA THR A 75 -2.78 -11.00 -19.14
C THR A 75 -4.29 -10.83 -19.00
N LEU A 76 -4.78 -10.48 -17.82
CA LEU A 76 -6.18 -10.15 -17.55
C LEU A 76 -6.70 -9.08 -18.51
N LEU A 77 -5.97 -7.97 -18.68
CA LEU A 77 -6.33 -6.86 -19.57
C LEU A 77 -6.52 -7.27 -21.04
N LYS A 78 -5.79 -8.29 -21.49
CA LYS A 78 -5.86 -8.82 -22.86
C LYS A 78 -7.00 -9.82 -23.07
N THR A 79 -7.65 -10.27 -22.00
CA THR A 79 -8.70 -11.29 -22.07
C THR A 79 -9.99 -10.68 -22.60
N PRO A 80 -10.72 -11.31 -23.53
CA PRO A 80 -11.98 -10.78 -24.04
C PRO A 80 -13.04 -10.70 -22.92
N TRP A 81 -13.54 -9.48 -22.67
CA TRP A 81 -14.41 -9.07 -21.57
C TRP A 81 -15.87 -9.56 -21.67
N LYS A 82 -16.12 -10.57 -22.50
CA LYS A 82 -17.45 -10.82 -23.07
C LYS A 82 -18.47 -11.32 -22.06
N ASP A 83 -18.03 -12.06 -21.05
CA ASP A 83 -18.97 -12.78 -20.18
C ASP A 83 -19.36 -11.98 -18.93
N ASN A 84 -18.47 -11.11 -18.41
CA ASN A 84 -18.72 -10.38 -17.16
C ASN A 84 -17.98 -9.02 -17.08
N PRO A 85 -18.28 -8.04 -17.94
CA PRO A 85 -17.52 -6.78 -18.02
C PRO A 85 -17.52 -5.99 -16.69
N SER A 86 -18.59 -6.09 -15.90
CA SER A 86 -18.70 -5.44 -14.59
C SER A 86 -17.68 -5.96 -13.57
N ILE A 87 -17.41 -7.27 -13.60
CA ILE A 87 -16.45 -7.91 -12.68
C ILE A 87 -15.04 -7.52 -13.08
N PHE A 88 -14.72 -7.53 -14.37
CA PHE A 88 -13.43 -7.04 -14.86
C PHE A 88 -13.20 -5.56 -14.52
N ALA A 89 -14.22 -4.71 -14.69
CA ALA A 89 -14.14 -3.30 -14.30
C ALA A 89 -13.89 -3.13 -12.79
N LEU A 90 -14.52 -3.96 -11.96
CA LEU A 90 -14.30 -3.98 -10.51
C LEU A 90 -12.87 -4.40 -10.14
N LEU A 91 -12.34 -5.44 -10.79
CA LEU A 91 -10.95 -5.90 -10.57
C LEU A 91 -9.92 -4.83 -10.95
N ILE A 92 -10.10 -4.15 -12.09
CA ILE A 92 -9.23 -3.00 -12.43
C ILE A 92 -9.35 -1.91 -11.38
N PHE A 93 -10.56 -1.60 -10.93
CA PHE A 93 -10.74 -0.56 -9.93
C PHE A 93 -10.04 -0.90 -8.62
N ILE A 94 -10.09 -2.17 -8.17
CA ILE A 94 -9.35 -2.67 -7.01
C ILE A 94 -7.84 -2.45 -7.19
N GLU A 95 -7.29 -2.81 -8.35
CA GLU A 95 -5.87 -2.64 -8.67
C GLU A 95 -5.46 -1.16 -8.60
N VAL A 96 -6.26 -0.26 -9.19
CA VAL A 96 -6.01 1.18 -9.16
C VAL A 96 -5.96 1.72 -7.73
N LEU A 97 -6.84 1.24 -6.84
CA LEU A 97 -6.83 1.62 -5.43
C LEU A 97 -5.56 1.14 -4.71
N GLN A 98 -5.08 -0.07 -5.01
CA GLN A 98 -3.86 -0.62 -4.42
C GLN A 98 -2.61 0.14 -4.89
N ILE A 99 -2.51 0.43 -6.19
CA ILE A 99 -1.43 1.26 -6.74
C ILE A 99 -1.47 2.66 -6.12
N ALA A 100 -2.66 3.27 -6.01
CA ALA A 100 -2.80 4.58 -5.35
C ALA A 100 -2.35 4.52 -3.89
N ALA A 101 -2.70 3.47 -3.15
CA ALA A 101 -2.25 3.26 -1.78
C ALA A 101 -0.73 3.17 -1.70
N LEU A 102 -0.11 2.45 -2.62
CA LEU A 102 1.34 2.33 -2.73
C LEU A 102 1.99 3.69 -2.98
N VAL A 103 1.46 4.49 -3.93
CA VAL A 103 1.94 5.86 -4.18
C VAL A 103 1.89 6.70 -2.92
N PHE A 104 0.78 6.68 -2.17
CA PHE A 104 0.67 7.39 -0.90
C PHE A 104 1.67 6.90 0.16
N LEU A 105 1.99 5.61 0.21
CA LEU A 105 3.02 5.06 1.11
C LEU A 105 4.42 5.59 0.77
N PHE A 106 4.73 5.77 -0.51
CA PHE A 106 6.01 6.34 -0.93
C PHE A 106 6.07 7.86 -0.74
N LEU A 107 4.96 8.57 -0.97
CA LEU A 107 4.87 10.01 -0.70
C LEU A 107 5.01 10.32 0.79
N SER A 108 4.44 9.49 1.67
CA SER A 108 4.53 9.68 3.12
C SER A 108 5.95 9.69 3.69
N ARG A 109 6.95 9.19 2.96
CA ARG A 109 8.34 9.18 3.43
C ARG A 109 9.17 10.36 2.92
N LYS A 110 8.76 10.99 1.82
CA LYS A 110 9.47 12.19 1.34
C LYS A 110 9.48 13.29 2.40
N ASP A 111 8.50 13.30 3.28
CA ASP A 111 8.40 14.26 4.39
C ASP A 111 9.14 13.81 5.67
N ASP A 112 9.59 12.54 5.76
CA ASP A 112 10.25 11.97 6.96
C ASP A 112 11.78 11.81 6.81
N ASP A 113 12.30 11.58 5.58
CA ASP A 113 13.74 11.34 5.32
C ASP A 113 14.59 12.63 5.35
N ASP A 114 13.98 13.82 5.39
CA ASP A 114 14.70 15.11 5.44
C ASP A 114 15.14 15.50 6.86
N THR A 115 14.82 14.68 7.89
CA THR A 115 15.07 15.02 9.31
C THR A 115 16.17 14.22 10.01
N ASP A 116 16.80 13.25 9.35
CA ASP A 116 17.78 12.35 10.00
C ASP A 116 19.26 12.77 9.79
N TRP A 117 19.54 13.96 9.21
CA TRP A 117 20.92 14.43 8.94
C TRP A 117 21.33 15.76 9.61
N GLU A 118 20.46 16.42 10.37
CA GLU A 118 20.77 17.76 10.95
C GLU A 118 20.94 17.81 12.48
N ASP A 119 21.07 16.67 13.17
CA ASP A 119 21.24 16.66 14.65
C ASP A 119 22.35 15.73 15.15
N GLU A 120 23.45 15.60 14.39
CA GLU A 120 24.74 15.28 15.00
C GLU A 120 25.44 16.60 15.32
N GLY A 121 25.26 17.03 16.57
CA GLY A 121 25.81 18.25 17.12
C GLY A 121 27.30 18.42 16.79
N GLU A 122 27.60 19.49 16.05
CA GLU A 122 28.89 20.16 16.16
C GLU A 122 29.00 20.73 17.57
N ASP A 123 29.49 19.91 18.51
CA ASP A 123 30.08 20.41 19.75
C ASP A 123 31.33 21.23 19.36
N GLU A 124 31.11 22.50 19.04
CA GLU A 124 32.16 23.49 18.84
C GLU A 124 32.98 23.56 20.15
N PRO A 125 34.28 23.19 20.15
CA PRO A 125 35.06 23.23 21.38
C PRO A 125 35.22 24.69 21.82
N ALA A 126 34.69 25.01 23.00
CA ALA A 126 34.76 26.33 23.61
C ALA A 126 36.20 26.87 23.58
N LYS A 127 36.42 27.94 22.81
CA LYS A 127 37.69 28.68 22.81
C LYS A 127 38.00 29.14 24.25
N PRO A 128 39.22 28.89 24.77
CA PRO A 128 39.61 29.45 26.04
C PRO A 128 39.63 30.98 25.92
N ARG A 129 38.84 31.67 26.75
CA ARG A 129 38.97 33.12 26.91
C ARG A 129 40.31 33.37 27.58
N ALA A 130 41.25 33.93 26.82
CA ALA A 130 42.39 34.62 27.38
C ALA A 130 41.90 35.99 27.85
N GLU A 131 41.99 36.24 29.15
CA GLU A 131 42.37 37.49 29.84
C GLU A 131 41.99 37.44 31.32
#